data_AF-A0A3D4PKJ6-F1
#
_entry.id   AF-A0A3D4PKJ6-F1
#
_cell.length_a   1.000
_cell.length_b   1.000
_cell.length_c   1.000
_cell.angle_alpha   90.00
_cell.angle_beta   90.00
_cell.angle_gamma   90.00
#
_symmetry.space_group_name_H-M   'P 1'
#
loop_
_entity.id
_entity.type
_entity.pdbx_description
1 polymer ?
#
loop_
_entity_poly.entity_id
_entity_poly.type
_entity_poly.pdbx_seq_one_letter_code
_entity_poly.pdbx_strand_id
1 'polypeptide(L)'
;MLTRLLFFSLIVIGFLVGPAHAQVENVGSKLKAKLEQQNKPEKSAPKVMPPASIPLEPTAVPEDKPPAPPKMKSPEKEKSGSLEKLDRRDAKNVTLACLKAYKQKDFQSLSALSTPGNQEIFAALAEFGQLHPRYKSITSGWRWEAVSQWKTTEPLTVRYRGADTAAVEFGATKSESYVVMLEWVDEQWCFEDINSPDRQDFRSLPKERP
;
A
#
# COMPACT_ATOMS: atom_id res chain seq x y z
N MET A 1 33.52 -39.58 -44.90
CA MET A 1 33.91 -39.78 -43.49
C MET A 1 32.96 -39.01 -42.59
N LEU A 2 32.34 -39.73 -41.67
CA LEU A 2 31.64 -39.37 -40.42
C LEU A 2 30.70 -38.14 -40.35
N THR A 3 29.42 -38.46 -40.46
CA THR A 3 28.28 -38.11 -39.58
C THR A 3 28.58 -37.51 -38.20
N ARG A 4 27.80 -36.49 -37.81
CA ARG A 4 27.27 -36.33 -36.44
C ARG A 4 25.90 -35.65 -36.46
N LEU A 5 24.87 -36.47 -36.23
CA LEU A 5 23.57 -36.07 -35.68
C LEU A 5 23.75 -35.68 -34.21
N LEU A 6 22.98 -34.69 -33.74
CA LEU A 6 22.50 -34.65 -32.37
C LEU A 6 21.03 -34.19 -32.36
N PHE A 7 20.19 -35.10 -31.87
CA PHE A 7 18.77 -34.97 -31.56
C PHE A 7 18.59 -34.54 -30.08
N PHE A 8 17.34 -34.17 -29.75
CA PHE A 8 16.71 -33.97 -28.42
C PHE A 8 16.86 -32.56 -27.81
N SER A 9 15.82 -31.88 -27.29
CA SER A 9 14.45 -32.28 -26.90
C SER A 9 13.49 -31.09 -26.97
N LEU A 10 12.27 -31.34 -27.46
CA LEU A 10 11.09 -30.55 -27.09
C LEU A 10 10.81 -30.76 -25.60
N ILE A 11 10.69 -29.68 -24.83
CA ILE A 11 10.00 -29.68 -23.54
C ILE A 11 8.74 -28.83 -23.72
N VAL A 12 7.61 -29.52 -23.85
CA VAL A 12 6.27 -28.96 -23.64
C VAL A 12 6.05 -28.97 -22.14
N ILE A 13 6.07 -27.81 -21.49
CA ILE A 13 5.48 -27.64 -20.17
C ILE A 13 4.20 -26.83 -20.37
N GLY A 14 3.08 -27.54 -20.37
CA GLY A 14 1.78 -26.95 -20.13
C GLY A 14 1.71 -26.53 -18.66
N PHE A 15 1.52 -25.24 -18.40
CA PHE A 15 1.02 -24.79 -17.11
C PHE A 15 -0.47 -24.56 -17.22
N LEU A 16 -1.18 -25.36 -16.42
CA LEU A 16 -2.59 -25.18 -16.10
C LEU A 16 -2.84 -23.76 -15.62
N VAL A 17 -3.85 -23.14 -16.20
CA VAL A 17 -4.57 -21.98 -15.66
C VAL A 17 -5.26 -22.43 -14.37
N GLY A 18 -4.82 -21.90 -13.22
CA GLY A 18 -5.51 -22.01 -11.94
C GLY A 18 -6.08 -20.64 -11.51
N PRO A 19 -7.28 -20.56 -10.91
CA PRO A 19 -7.99 -19.30 -10.73
C PRO A 19 -7.49 -18.55 -9.49
N ALA A 20 -6.81 -17.41 -9.70
CA ALA A 20 -6.40 -16.49 -8.64
C ALA A 20 -7.51 -15.48 -8.27
N HIS A 21 -8.77 -15.90 -8.19
CA HIS A 21 -9.92 -14.99 -7.97
C HIS A 21 -10.68 -15.15 -6.64
N ALA A 22 -10.20 -15.97 -5.69
CA ALA A 22 -10.98 -16.29 -4.48
C ALA A 22 -10.36 -15.86 -3.13
N GLN A 23 -9.24 -15.12 -3.09
CA GLN A 23 -8.55 -14.82 -1.82
C GLN A 23 -8.85 -13.43 -1.23
N VAL A 24 -9.54 -12.53 -1.96
CA VAL A 24 -9.75 -11.14 -1.49
C VAL A 24 -10.81 -11.05 -0.39
N GLU A 25 -11.86 -11.88 -0.41
CA GLU A 25 -12.97 -11.77 0.55
C GLU A 25 -12.64 -12.36 1.94
N ASN A 26 -11.69 -13.29 2.01
CA ASN A 26 -11.41 -14.04 3.24
C ASN A 26 -10.40 -13.32 4.17
N VAL A 27 -9.63 -12.37 3.64
CA VAL A 27 -8.61 -11.62 4.41
C VAL A 27 -9.24 -10.42 5.13
N GLY A 28 -10.18 -9.70 4.50
CA GLY A 28 -10.92 -8.61 5.15
C GLY A 28 -11.69 -9.06 6.39
N SER A 29 -12.25 -10.27 6.34
CA SER A 29 -12.94 -10.89 7.48
C SER A 29 -12.01 -11.18 8.66
N LYS A 30 -10.76 -11.58 8.41
CA LYS A 30 -9.76 -11.84 9.47
C LYS A 30 -9.24 -10.56 10.13
N LEU A 31 -9.09 -9.47 9.38
CA LEU A 31 -8.69 -8.17 9.93
C LEU A 31 -9.79 -7.53 10.77
N LYS A 32 -11.05 -7.64 10.35
CA LYS A 32 -12.20 -7.17 11.13
C LYS A 32 -12.30 -7.85 12.50
N ALA A 33 -12.12 -9.18 12.54
CA ALA A 33 -12.13 -9.95 13.78
C ALA A 33 -10.96 -9.62 14.72
N LYS A 34 -9.78 -9.30 14.17
CA LYS A 34 -8.60 -8.93 14.97
C LYS A 34 -8.70 -7.52 15.55
N LEU A 35 -9.35 -6.59 14.84
CA LEU A 35 -9.60 -5.22 15.31
C LEU A 35 -10.76 -5.14 16.34
N GLU A 36 -11.78 -6.01 16.24
CA GLU A 36 -12.83 -6.14 17.26
C GLU A 36 -12.29 -6.70 18.59
N GLN A 37 -11.33 -7.63 18.55
CA GLN A 37 -10.71 -8.19 19.77
C GLN A 37 -9.82 -7.19 20.52
N GLN A 38 -9.19 -6.25 19.82
CA GLN A 38 -8.32 -5.25 20.44
C GLN A 38 -9.08 -4.12 21.16
N ASN A 39 -10.40 -3.98 20.93
CA ASN A 39 -11.25 -2.95 21.54
C ASN A 39 -12.13 -3.47 22.68
N LYS A 40 -11.91 -4.69 23.18
CA LYS A 40 -12.68 -5.25 24.30
C LYS A 40 -12.13 -4.71 25.62
N PRO A 41 -12.94 -4.04 26.48
CA PRO A 41 -12.47 -3.51 27.75
C PRO A 41 -12.01 -4.64 28.67
N GLU A 42 -10.81 -4.48 29.22
CA GLU A 42 -10.16 -5.44 30.10
C GLU A 42 -10.90 -5.53 31.44
N LYS A 43 -11.15 -6.77 31.86
CA LYS A 43 -11.94 -7.17 33.02
C LYS A 43 -11.09 -7.03 34.29
N SER A 44 -11.46 -6.12 35.19
CA SER A 44 -10.81 -5.97 36.50
C SER A 44 -11.27 -7.04 37.51
N ALA A 45 -10.35 -7.52 38.37
CA ALA A 45 -10.62 -8.40 39.52
C ALA A 45 -9.50 -8.26 40.59
N PRO A 46 -9.69 -8.66 41.87
CA PRO A 46 -10.83 -8.42 42.76
C PRO A 46 -10.47 -7.93 44.20
N LYS A 47 -11.35 -7.09 44.77
CA LYS A 47 -11.97 -7.05 46.13
C LYS A 47 -11.16 -7.19 47.44
N VAL A 48 -11.24 -6.15 48.29
CA VAL A 48 -11.31 -6.26 49.77
C VAL A 48 -12.49 -5.39 50.26
N MET A 49 -13.36 -5.95 51.11
CA MET A 49 -14.51 -5.36 51.84
C MET A 49 -14.74 -6.23 53.10
N PRO A 50 -15.59 -5.91 54.12
CA PRO A 50 -16.78 -5.02 54.18
C PRO A 50 -16.85 -4.24 55.55
N PRO A 51 -18.00 -3.78 56.14
CA PRO A 51 -19.42 -3.86 55.74
C PRO A 51 -20.32 -2.62 55.98
N ALA A 52 -21.45 -2.56 55.27
CA ALA A 52 -22.79 -2.25 55.80
C ALA A 52 -23.86 -2.39 54.71
N SER A 53 -25.01 -2.93 55.10
CA SER A 53 -26.13 -3.46 54.31
C SER A 53 -27.12 -2.39 53.83
N ILE A 54 -27.62 -2.47 52.59
CA ILE A 54 -28.99 -2.07 52.18
C ILE A 54 -29.41 -2.91 50.94
N PRO A 55 -30.62 -3.49 50.89
CA PRO A 55 -31.14 -4.24 49.74
C PRO A 55 -31.98 -3.34 48.81
N LEU A 56 -31.66 -3.29 47.53
CA LEU A 56 -32.56 -2.82 46.47
C LEU A 56 -32.31 -3.62 45.19
N GLU A 57 -33.36 -4.31 44.73
CA GLU A 57 -33.47 -4.81 43.36
C GLU A 57 -33.24 -3.70 42.35
N PRO A 58 -32.72 -4.05 41.17
CA PRO A 58 -33.26 -3.46 39.96
C PRO A 58 -33.59 -4.51 38.90
N THR A 59 -34.88 -4.58 38.61
CA THR A 59 -35.54 -4.80 37.32
C THR A 59 -34.62 -4.89 36.10
N ALA A 60 -34.74 -6.00 35.37
CA ALA A 60 -34.13 -6.20 34.06
C ALA A 60 -34.55 -5.08 33.08
N VAL A 61 -33.56 -4.41 32.50
CA VAL A 61 -33.73 -3.49 31.36
C VAL A 61 -33.78 -4.33 30.08
N PRO A 62 -34.69 -4.06 29.12
CA PRO A 62 -34.76 -4.80 27.86
C PRO A 62 -33.51 -4.56 26.99
N GLU A 63 -33.04 -5.61 26.32
CA GLU A 63 -32.00 -5.54 25.29
C GLU A 63 -32.41 -4.57 24.16
N ASP A 64 -31.75 -3.41 24.10
CA ASP A 64 -31.86 -2.50 22.99
C ASP A 64 -31.04 -3.08 21.82
N LYS A 65 -31.75 -3.64 20.84
CA LYS A 65 -31.19 -4.24 19.64
C LYS A 65 -30.43 -3.15 18.85
N PRO A 66 -29.16 -3.38 18.45
CA PRO A 66 -28.44 -2.40 17.64
C PRO A 66 -29.22 -2.08 16.35
N PRO A 67 -29.35 -0.79 15.96
CA PRO A 67 -30.04 -0.44 14.72
C PRO A 67 -29.31 -1.05 13.52
N ALA A 68 -30.09 -1.54 12.56
CA ALA A 68 -29.57 -2.12 11.33
C ALA A 68 -28.66 -1.12 10.59
N PRO A 69 -27.57 -1.58 9.93
CA PRO A 69 -26.69 -0.71 9.19
C PRO A 69 -27.47 0.03 8.08
N PRO A 70 -27.22 1.34 7.87
CA PRO A 70 -27.89 2.09 6.82
C PRO A 70 -27.57 1.47 5.46
N LYS A 71 -28.60 1.29 4.63
CA LYS A 71 -28.45 0.94 3.21
C LYS A 71 -27.67 2.07 2.51
N MET A 72 -26.36 1.92 2.43
CA MET A 72 -25.52 2.79 1.61
C MET A 72 -25.85 2.53 0.14
N LYS A 73 -26.41 3.55 -0.52
CA LYS A 73 -26.45 3.61 -1.99
C LYS A 73 -25.00 3.56 -2.48
N SER A 74 -24.73 2.65 -3.40
CA SER A 74 -23.47 2.61 -4.15
C SER A 74 -23.20 4.00 -4.75
N PRO A 75 -21.98 4.56 -4.60
CA PRO A 75 -21.64 5.77 -5.32
C PRO A 75 -21.71 5.50 -6.82
N GLU A 76 -22.36 6.42 -7.53
CA GLU A 76 -22.46 6.40 -8.97
C GLU A 76 -21.07 6.27 -9.58
N LYS A 77 -20.98 5.35 -10.54
CA LYS A 77 -19.82 5.05 -11.36
C LYS A 77 -19.44 6.32 -12.12
N GLU A 78 -18.58 7.13 -11.53
CA GLU A 78 -17.96 8.25 -12.23
C GLU A 78 -17.20 7.71 -13.44
N LYS A 79 -17.39 8.46 -14.53
CA LYS A 79 -16.97 8.16 -15.89
C LYS A 79 -15.44 8.07 -15.92
N SER A 80 -14.92 6.86 -15.78
CA SER A 80 -13.51 6.51 -16.03
C SER A 80 -13.16 6.97 -17.44
N GLY A 81 -12.55 8.15 -17.53
CA GLY A 81 -11.82 8.57 -18.72
C GLY A 81 -10.79 7.50 -19.03
N SER A 82 -10.64 7.16 -20.30
CA SER A 82 -9.72 6.13 -20.78
C SER A 82 -8.36 6.28 -20.08
N LEU A 83 -8.08 5.37 -19.14
CA LEU A 83 -6.74 5.18 -18.62
C LEU A 83 -5.89 4.80 -19.82
N GLU A 84 -5.05 5.73 -20.28
CA GLU A 84 -3.82 5.31 -20.93
C GLU A 84 -3.18 4.28 -20.00
N LYS A 85 -3.00 3.07 -20.51
CA LYS A 85 -2.40 1.98 -19.77
C LYS A 85 -1.00 2.43 -19.36
N LEU A 86 -0.80 2.71 -18.08
CA LEU A 86 0.48 3.14 -17.53
C LEU A 86 1.56 2.13 -17.95
N ASP A 87 2.61 2.60 -18.62
CA ASP A 87 3.78 1.78 -18.87
C ASP A 87 4.56 1.60 -17.58
N ARG A 88 4.43 0.41 -16.98
CA ARG A 88 5.12 0.06 -15.74
C ARG A 88 6.58 -0.35 -15.94
N ARG A 89 7.09 -0.36 -17.17
CA ARG A 89 8.52 -0.61 -17.45
C ARG A 89 9.36 0.67 -17.37
N ASP A 90 8.73 1.85 -17.47
CA ASP A 90 9.39 3.14 -17.30
C ASP A 90 9.28 3.63 -15.86
N ALA A 91 10.42 3.67 -15.16
CA ALA A 91 10.52 4.14 -13.77
C ALA A 91 10.00 5.58 -13.58
N LYS A 92 10.23 6.49 -14.54
CA LYS A 92 9.75 7.88 -14.44
C LYS A 92 8.24 7.94 -14.55
N ASN A 93 7.64 7.15 -15.44
CA ASN A 93 6.19 7.12 -15.60
C ASN A 93 5.51 6.56 -14.33
N VAL A 94 6.07 5.49 -13.75
CA VAL A 94 5.58 4.94 -12.48
C VAL A 94 5.73 5.95 -11.35
N THR A 95 6.89 6.61 -11.21
CA THR A 95 7.10 7.67 -10.22
C THR A 95 6.11 8.83 -10.39
N LEU A 96 5.86 9.27 -11.62
CA LEU A 96 4.89 10.32 -11.92
C LEU A 96 3.48 9.92 -11.46
N ALA A 97 3.07 8.68 -11.71
CA ALA A 97 1.79 8.14 -11.25
C ALA A 97 1.73 8.08 -9.71
N CYS A 98 2.80 7.60 -9.07
CA CYS A 98 2.89 7.51 -7.60
C CYS A 98 2.79 8.88 -6.94
N LEU A 99 3.53 9.88 -7.42
CA LEU A 99 3.52 11.23 -6.84
C LEU A 99 2.14 11.90 -6.99
N LYS A 100 1.47 11.71 -8.14
CA LYS A 100 0.10 12.19 -8.34
C LYS A 100 -0.87 11.53 -7.36
N ALA A 101 -0.86 10.20 -7.27
CA ALA A 101 -1.72 9.45 -6.37
C ALA A 101 -1.47 9.82 -4.90
N TYR A 102 -0.20 9.90 -4.50
CA TYR A 102 0.21 10.28 -3.14
C TYR A 102 -0.28 11.68 -2.78
N LYS A 103 -0.06 12.68 -3.65
CA LYS A 103 -0.54 14.06 -3.45
C LYS A 103 -2.06 14.16 -3.31
N GLN A 104 -2.79 13.31 -4.05
CA GLN A 104 -4.26 13.25 -4.01
C GLN A 104 -4.80 12.36 -2.88
N LYS A 105 -3.93 11.68 -2.12
CA LYS A 105 -4.30 10.64 -1.14
C LYS A 105 -5.13 9.52 -1.77
N ASP A 106 -4.90 9.24 -3.04
CA ASP A 106 -5.50 8.13 -3.76
C ASP A 106 -4.76 6.83 -3.38
N PHE A 107 -5.13 6.29 -2.22
CA PHE A 107 -4.55 5.07 -1.70
C PHE A 107 -4.92 3.83 -2.52
N GLN A 108 -6.02 3.88 -3.28
CA GLN A 108 -6.38 2.79 -4.18
C GLN A 108 -5.37 2.70 -5.34
N SER A 109 -5.03 3.83 -5.96
CA SER A 109 -3.98 3.87 -6.98
C SER A 109 -2.60 3.53 -6.40
N LEU A 110 -2.26 4.02 -5.20
CA LEU A 110 -0.99 3.65 -4.55
C LEU A 110 -0.91 2.14 -4.28
N SER A 111 -2.00 1.53 -3.81
CA SER A 111 -2.08 0.07 -3.63
C SER A 111 -1.81 -0.68 -4.93
N ALA A 112 -2.43 -0.27 -6.04
CA ALA A 112 -2.22 -0.90 -7.34
C ALA A 112 -0.79 -0.71 -7.90
N LEU A 113 -0.13 0.38 -7.54
CA LEU A 113 1.23 0.70 -7.95
C LEU A 113 2.30 0.05 -7.05
N SER A 114 1.94 -0.35 -5.83
CA SER A 114 2.88 -0.80 -4.81
C SER A 114 3.49 -2.17 -5.06
N THR A 115 4.61 -2.42 -4.38
CA THR A 115 5.14 -3.77 -4.16
C THR A 115 4.11 -4.65 -3.44
N PRO A 116 4.18 -5.99 -3.57
CA PRO A 116 3.26 -6.89 -2.89
C PRO A 116 3.16 -6.64 -1.37
N GLY A 117 4.29 -6.30 -0.73
CA GLY A 117 4.31 -5.99 0.70
C GLY A 117 3.56 -4.70 1.08
N ASN A 118 3.60 -3.68 0.23
CA ASN A 118 2.94 -2.39 0.50
C ASN A 118 1.50 -2.32 -0.04
N GLN A 119 1.12 -3.21 -0.96
CA GLN A 119 -0.21 -3.27 -1.55
C GLN A 119 -1.30 -3.37 -0.48
N GLU A 120 -1.14 -4.26 0.50
CA GLU A 120 -2.11 -4.47 1.59
C GLU A 120 -2.25 -3.24 2.49
N ILE A 121 -1.13 -2.56 2.78
CA ILE A 121 -1.13 -1.35 3.62
C ILE A 121 -1.92 -0.24 2.95
N PHE A 122 -1.70 -0.01 1.66
CA PHE A 122 -2.44 1.02 0.91
C PHE A 122 -3.89 0.63 0.63
N ALA A 123 -4.18 -0.66 0.44
CA ALA A 123 -5.57 -1.13 0.35
C ALA A 123 -6.32 -0.85 1.67
N ALA A 124 -5.72 -1.16 2.82
CA ALA A 124 -6.30 -0.84 4.12
C ALA A 124 -6.46 0.67 4.34
N LEU A 125 -5.52 1.50 3.86
CA LEU A 125 -5.67 2.95 3.89
C LEU A 125 -6.81 3.46 2.99
N ALA A 126 -7.03 2.83 1.84
CA ALA A 126 -8.15 3.15 0.96
C ALA A 126 -9.49 2.80 1.62
N GLU A 127 -9.56 1.69 2.36
CA GLU A 127 -10.77 1.25 3.06
C GLU A 127 -11.06 2.08 4.31
N PHE A 128 -10.06 2.24 5.19
CA PHE A 128 -10.25 2.83 6.52
C PHE A 128 -9.95 4.34 6.57
N GLY A 129 -9.26 4.88 5.57
CA GLY A 129 -8.88 6.29 5.49
C GLY A 129 -8.21 6.77 6.78
N GLN A 130 -8.78 7.83 7.38
CA GLN A 130 -8.25 8.48 8.59
C GLN A 130 -8.26 7.60 9.84
N LEU A 131 -9.07 6.53 9.85
CA LEU A 131 -9.13 5.59 10.97
C LEU A 131 -7.96 4.60 10.96
N HIS A 132 -7.24 4.47 9.84
CA HIS A 132 -6.08 3.59 9.76
C HIS A 132 -4.92 4.15 10.60
N PRO A 133 -4.23 3.33 11.42
CA PRO A 133 -3.13 3.79 12.27
C PRO A 133 -1.98 4.48 11.53
N ARG A 134 -1.76 4.11 10.26
CA ARG A 134 -0.72 4.71 9.40
C ARG A 134 -1.16 5.95 8.62
N TYR A 135 -2.43 6.37 8.70
CA TYR A 135 -2.90 7.50 7.89
C TYR A 135 -2.07 8.76 8.16
N LYS A 136 -1.93 9.14 9.44
CA LYS A 136 -1.14 10.31 9.82
C LYS A 136 0.34 10.17 9.43
N SER A 137 0.96 9.01 9.62
CA SER A 137 2.37 8.84 9.26
C SER A 137 2.64 8.92 7.76
N ILE A 138 1.64 8.67 6.91
CA ILE A 138 1.75 8.79 5.45
C ILE A 138 1.39 10.20 4.97
N THR A 139 0.37 10.83 5.58
CA THR A 139 -0.14 12.15 5.15
C THR A 139 0.36 13.31 6.00
N SER A 140 1.49 13.16 6.68
CA SER A 140 2.14 14.23 7.44
C SER A 140 3.66 14.08 7.44
N GLY A 141 4.37 15.11 7.93
CA GLY A 141 5.82 15.13 8.00
C GLY A 141 6.49 15.39 6.65
N TRP A 142 7.82 15.31 6.64
CA TRP A 142 8.64 15.76 5.52
C TRP A 142 8.27 15.09 4.18
N ARG A 143 7.92 13.79 4.20
CA ARG A 143 7.54 13.05 3.00
C ARG A 143 6.30 13.64 2.34
N TRP A 144 5.26 13.85 3.14
CA TRP A 144 4.03 14.47 2.68
C TRP A 144 4.27 15.90 2.18
N GLU A 145 5.06 16.68 2.91
CA GLU A 145 5.40 18.05 2.54
C GLU A 145 6.14 18.13 1.20
N ALA A 146 7.17 17.30 1.01
CA ALA A 146 7.94 17.23 -0.23
C ALA A 146 7.05 16.91 -1.44
N VAL A 147 6.20 15.89 -1.34
CA VAL A 147 5.27 15.50 -2.42
C VAL A 147 4.19 16.57 -2.65
N SER A 148 3.70 17.19 -1.58
CA SER A 148 2.66 18.24 -1.69
C SER A 148 3.17 19.48 -2.40
N GLN A 149 4.45 19.82 -2.21
CA GLN A 149 5.10 20.96 -2.86
C GLN A 149 5.60 20.67 -4.27
N TRP A 150 5.87 19.40 -4.59
CA TRP A 150 6.31 18.96 -5.91
C TRP A 150 5.31 19.37 -7.01
N LYS A 151 5.85 19.85 -8.13
CA LYS A 151 5.09 20.23 -9.33
C LYS A 151 5.33 19.22 -10.45
N THR A 152 4.29 18.90 -11.21
CA THR A 152 4.35 17.94 -12.33
C THR A 152 5.31 18.33 -13.45
N THR A 153 5.73 19.59 -13.50
CA THR A 153 6.72 20.11 -14.47
C THR A 153 8.17 19.92 -14.02
N GLU A 154 8.41 19.51 -12.77
CA GLU A 154 9.76 19.30 -12.26
C GLU A 154 10.38 18.04 -12.89
N PRO A 155 11.67 18.09 -13.26
CA PRO A 155 12.33 16.99 -13.93
C PRO A 155 12.51 15.80 -12.98
N LEU A 156 12.26 14.60 -13.49
CA LEU A 156 12.54 13.35 -12.79
C LEU A 156 13.91 12.79 -13.20
N THR A 157 14.77 12.51 -12.22
CA THR A 157 16.08 11.90 -12.43
C THR A 157 16.09 10.49 -11.87
N VAL A 158 16.26 9.48 -12.72
CA VAL A 158 16.34 8.07 -12.30
C VAL A 158 17.80 7.69 -12.06
N ARG A 159 18.03 6.96 -10.98
CA ARG A 159 19.27 6.25 -10.68
C ARG A 159 18.96 4.85 -10.16
N TYR A 160 19.91 3.92 -10.26
CA TYR A 160 19.70 2.52 -9.93
C TYR A 160 20.57 2.07 -8.76
N ARG A 161 20.00 1.35 -7.80
CA ARG A 161 20.71 0.72 -6.67
C ARG A 161 20.97 -0.77 -6.92
N GLY A 162 21.00 -1.18 -8.18
CA GLY A 162 21.08 -2.57 -8.62
C GLY A 162 20.13 -2.85 -9.78
N ALA A 163 20.06 -4.11 -10.19
CA ALA A 163 19.17 -4.52 -11.27
C ALA A 163 17.70 -4.32 -10.87
N ASP A 164 17.34 -4.53 -9.60
CA ASP A 164 15.92 -4.60 -9.21
C ASP A 164 15.46 -3.41 -8.36
N THR A 165 16.24 -2.34 -8.30
CA THR A 165 15.89 -1.16 -7.49
C THR A 165 16.23 0.13 -8.21
N ALA A 166 15.25 1.00 -8.34
CA ALA A 166 15.41 2.36 -8.85
C ALA A 166 15.08 3.39 -7.77
N ALA A 167 15.83 4.49 -7.77
CA ALA A 167 15.56 5.69 -7.01
C ALA A 167 15.30 6.83 -8.01
N VAL A 168 14.12 7.42 -7.96
CA VAL A 168 13.72 8.49 -8.88
C VAL A 168 13.56 9.79 -8.12
N GLU A 169 14.52 10.69 -8.28
CA GLU A 169 14.51 12.01 -7.65
C GLU A 169 13.42 12.89 -8.27
N PHE A 170 12.64 13.50 -7.39
CA PHE A 170 11.58 14.47 -7.72
C PHE A 170 11.74 15.80 -7.01
N GLY A 171 12.73 15.93 -6.12
CA GLY A 171 13.04 17.16 -5.40
C GLY A 171 14.35 17.01 -4.64
N ALA A 172 14.92 18.11 -4.17
CA ALA A 172 16.16 18.06 -3.39
C ALA A 172 16.31 19.28 -2.48
N THR A 173 17.03 19.11 -1.39
CA THR A 173 17.56 20.19 -0.57
C THR A 173 19.05 20.40 -0.89
N LYS A 174 19.76 21.15 -0.03
CA LYS A 174 21.22 21.26 -0.14
C LYS A 174 21.90 19.91 0.12
N SER A 175 21.41 19.13 1.08
CA SER A 175 22.03 17.90 1.57
C SER A 175 21.30 16.62 1.14
N GLU A 176 20.01 16.68 0.82
CA GLU A 176 19.21 15.47 0.57
C GLU A 176 18.57 15.50 -0.82
N SER A 177 18.37 14.30 -1.39
CA SER A 177 17.54 14.08 -2.57
C SER A 177 16.24 13.42 -2.14
N TYR A 178 15.09 13.98 -2.49
CA TYR A 178 13.80 13.33 -2.31
C TYR A 178 13.52 12.40 -3.47
N VAL A 179 13.41 11.10 -3.18
CA VAL A 179 13.31 10.05 -4.19
C VAL A 179 12.09 9.17 -3.96
N VAL A 180 11.44 8.77 -5.03
CA VAL A 180 10.55 7.61 -5.04
C VAL A 180 11.41 6.37 -5.25
N MET A 181 11.35 5.44 -4.32
CA MET A 181 11.96 4.12 -4.42
C MET A 181 11.02 3.17 -5.16
N LEU A 182 11.55 2.48 -6.15
CA LEU A 182 10.85 1.48 -6.93
C LEU A 182 11.61 0.16 -6.87
N GLU A 183 10.86 -0.94 -6.83
CA GLU A 183 11.38 -2.30 -6.98
C GLU A 183 10.90 -2.92 -8.29
N TRP A 184 11.75 -3.71 -8.93
CA TRP A 184 11.40 -4.46 -10.12
C TRP A 184 10.83 -5.82 -9.73
N VAL A 185 9.54 -6.02 -9.93
CA VAL A 185 8.82 -7.24 -9.58
C VAL A 185 8.02 -7.67 -10.80
N ASP A 186 8.14 -8.92 -11.24
CA ASP A 186 7.37 -9.49 -12.36
C ASP A 186 7.39 -8.61 -13.64
N GLU A 187 8.60 -8.15 -14.02
CA GLU A 187 8.83 -7.30 -15.21
C GLU A 187 8.21 -5.89 -15.17
N GLN A 188 7.91 -5.37 -13.99
CA GLN A 188 7.36 -4.04 -13.78
C GLN A 188 7.96 -3.34 -12.58
N TRP A 189 8.04 -2.01 -12.63
CA TRP A 189 8.35 -1.19 -11.46
C TRP A 189 7.14 -1.09 -10.54
N CYS A 190 7.42 -1.21 -9.25
CA CYS A 190 6.46 -1.19 -8.16
C CYS A 190 6.91 -0.18 -7.10
N PHE A 191 5.97 0.60 -6.59
CA PHE A 191 6.21 1.60 -5.55
C PHE A 191 6.54 0.96 -4.21
N GLU A 192 7.71 1.30 -3.67
CA GLU A 192 8.14 0.82 -2.37
C GLU A 192 7.97 1.89 -1.29
N ASP A 193 8.70 3.00 -1.38
CA ASP A 193 8.57 4.11 -0.43
C ASP A 193 9.07 5.44 -1.04
N ILE A 194 8.94 6.52 -0.29
CA ILE A 194 9.61 7.79 -0.54
C ILE A 194 10.68 8.02 0.51
N ASN A 195 11.91 8.22 0.04
CA ASN A 195 13.10 8.34 0.87
C ASN A 195 13.83 9.67 0.62
N SER A 196 14.72 10.03 1.55
CA SER A 196 15.57 11.22 1.50
C SER A 196 17.06 10.87 1.68
N PRO A 197 17.68 10.07 0.78
CA PRO A 197 19.11 9.81 0.86
C PRO A 197 19.94 11.10 0.81
N ASP A 198 21.17 11.02 1.31
CA ASP A 198 22.16 12.06 1.04
C ASP A 198 22.29 12.29 -0.46
N ARG A 199 22.41 13.55 -0.84
CA ARG A 199 22.39 13.99 -2.24
C ARG A 199 23.61 13.50 -3.01
N GLN A 200 24.77 13.41 -2.37
CA GLN A 200 25.97 12.86 -3.00
C GLN A 200 25.83 11.35 -3.19
N ASP A 201 25.31 10.66 -2.19
CA ASP A 201 25.03 9.22 -2.27
C ASP A 201 24.07 8.92 -3.44
N PHE A 202 22.96 9.65 -3.56
CA PHE A 202 22.04 9.50 -4.69
C PHE A 202 22.73 9.75 -6.05
N ARG A 203 23.56 10.80 -6.14
CA ARG A 203 24.23 11.17 -7.39
C ARG A 203 25.31 10.18 -7.81
N SER A 204 25.89 9.45 -6.85
CA SER A 204 26.88 8.41 -7.09
C SER A 204 26.30 7.14 -7.72
N LEU A 205 24.97 6.93 -7.60
CA LEU A 205 24.31 5.77 -8.16
C LEU A 205 24.37 5.76 -9.72
N PRO A 206 24.44 4.57 -10.35
CA PRO A 206 24.36 4.40 -11.79
C PRO A 206 23.14 5.09 -12.44
N LYS A 207 23.33 5.63 -13.65
CA LYS A 207 22.25 6.21 -14.48
C LYS A 207 21.54 5.16 -15.34
N GLU A 208 22.21 4.05 -15.59
CA GLU A 208 21.70 2.93 -16.39
C GLU A 208 21.51 1.74 -15.47
N ARG A 209 20.48 0.94 -15.77
CA ARG A 209 20.20 -0.29 -15.04
C ARG A 209 21.30 -1.30 -15.40
N PRO A 210 22.01 -1.86 -14.40
CA PRO A 210 23.06 -2.84 -14.64
C PRO A 210 22.49 -4.18 -15.14
#